data_AF-A0A2E2VNP7-F1
#
_entry.id   AF-A0A2E2VNP7-F1
#
_cell.length_a   1.000
_cell.length_b   1.000
_cell.length_c   1.000
_cell.angle_alpha   90.00
_cell.angle_beta   90.00
_cell.angle_gamma   90.00
#
_symmetry.space_group_name_H-M   'P 1'
#
loop_
_entity.id
_entity.type
_entity.pdbx_description
1 polymer ?
#
loop_
_entity_poly.entity_id
_entity_poly.type
_entity_poly.pdbx_seq_one_letter_code
_entity_poly.pdbx_strand_id
1 'polypeptide(L)'
;MSDIDTTLAIIRRGAEEILLEDELVEKLKEGRALRVKAGFDPTAPDLHLGHTVLINKLRQLQELGHEILFLIGDFTGMIGDPTGKSATRPPLTKEQVEINAATYKEQVFKILDPNKTKVVFNSEWMSKLDASDMIQLAGSYNVARMLERDDFKKRYRSGESIAIHEFLYPLIQGYDSVALKSDIELGGTDQKFNLLVGRELQKQRGIRPQTLVMMPILEGTDGINKMSKSLNNYIGINDKPGEMYSKLVSIPDSLMWRYFELLSFKSIAEIEELKAQVAQGANPRDIKVQLAEEIVARFHGEEAASKAHKSAGNRLAEGEMPEDIPEVALSIGEQADIPVGAVLNQSNLAQNGSAAKDMLSNGRVKVDGDVVESKLRLAKGKSYVIQAGKKKWAKVTLVQ
;
A
#
# COMPACT_ATOMS: atom_id res chain seq x y z
N MET A 1 14.64 9.87 32.28
CA MET A 1 14.38 8.53 31.69
C MET A 1 15.70 8.04 31.14
N SER A 2 16.02 6.75 31.29
CA SER A 2 17.22 6.20 30.66
C SER A 2 17.06 6.26 29.12
N ASP A 3 18.18 6.26 28.39
CA ASP A 3 18.17 6.20 26.92
C ASP A 3 17.38 4.98 26.38
N ILE A 4 17.40 3.89 27.13
CA ILE A 4 16.65 2.65 26.85
C ILE A 4 15.14 2.85 27.02
N ASP A 5 14.70 3.58 28.05
CA ASP A 5 13.25 3.83 28.25
C ASP A 5 12.67 4.65 27.09
N THR A 6 13.42 5.65 26.63
CA THR A 6 13.05 6.47 25.46
C THR A 6 13.01 5.62 24.19
N THR A 7 14.04 4.80 23.97
CA THR A 7 14.10 3.86 22.84
C THR A 7 12.91 2.91 22.85
N LEU A 8 12.59 2.32 24.00
CA LEU A 8 11.50 1.37 24.14
C LEU A 8 10.15 2.05 23.93
N ALA A 9 9.96 3.29 24.38
CA ALA A 9 8.75 4.06 24.10
C ALA A 9 8.53 4.28 22.59
N ILE A 10 9.60 4.57 21.85
CA ILE A 10 9.55 4.70 20.38
C ILE A 10 9.19 3.36 19.72
N ILE A 11 9.78 2.25 20.17
CA ILE A 11 9.48 0.92 19.62
C ILE A 11 8.03 0.53 19.91
N ARG A 12 7.54 0.75 21.13
CA ARG A 12 6.16 0.47 21.56
C ARG A 12 5.11 1.28 20.81
N ARG A 13 5.43 2.51 20.38
CA ARG A 13 4.47 3.39 19.70
C ARG A 13 3.84 2.68 18.50
N GLY A 14 2.53 2.50 18.53
CA GLY A 14 1.75 1.88 17.45
C GLY A 14 2.00 0.39 17.26
N ALA A 15 2.88 -0.25 18.03
CA ALA A 15 3.02 -1.71 18.04
C ALA A 15 1.81 -2.31 18.76
N GLU A 16 1.21 -3.34 18.18
CA GLU A 16 0.10 -4.06 18.82
C GLU A 16 0.64 -5.00 19.90
N GLU A 17 1.79 -5.64 19.65
CA GLU A 17 2.40 -6.59 20.56
C GLU A 17 3.92 -6.65 20.35
N ILE A 18 4.67 -6.62 21.45
CA ILE A 18 6.11 -6.94 21.47
C ILE A 18 6.27 -8.22 22.26
N LEU A 19 6.63 -9.31 21.59
CA LEU A 19 6.73 -10.61 22.24
C LEU A 19 8.00 -10.68 23.07
N LEU A 20 7.84 -10.96 24.37
CA LEU A 20 8.92 -11.05 25.36
C LEU A 20 9.78 -9.78 25.37
N GLU A 21 9.13 -8.66 25.65
CA GLU A 21 9.75 -7.33 25.65
C GLU A 21 10.98 -7.22 26.57
N ASP A 22 11.02 -7.95 27.69
CA ASP A 22 12.21 -8.02 28.54
C ASP A 22 13.45 -8.51 27.76
N GLU A 23 13.29 -9.44 26.81
CA GLU A 23 14.41 -9.87 25.97
C GLU A 23 14.88 -8.77 25.00
N LEU A 24 13.97 -7.89 24.55
CA LEU A 24 14.33 -6.73 23.75
C LEU A 24 15.18 -5.77 24.56
N VAL A 25 14.77 -5.50 25.81
CA VAL A 25 15.54 -4.67 26.74
C VAL A 25 16.96 -5.23 26.92
N GLU A 26 17.10 -6.54 27.12
CA GLU A 26 18.42 -7.17 27.23
C GLU A 26 19.27 -7.04 25.94
N LYS A 27 18.65 -7.11 24.75
CA LYS A 27 19.35 -6.87 23.48
C LYS A 27 19.78 -5.41 23.33
N LEU A 28 18.93 -4.47 23.73
CA LEU A 28 19.24 -3.03 23.65
C LEU A 28 20.41 -2.66 24.59
N LYS A 29 20.51 -3.30 25.76
CA LYS A 29 21.62 -3.12 26.71
C LYS A 29 22.98 -3.52 26.14
N GLU A 30 23.04 -4.31 25.07
CA GLU A 30 24.30 -4.68 24.40
C GLU A 30 24.98 -3.49 23.71
N GLY A 31 24.27 -2.39 23.46
CA GLY A 31 24.83 -1.16 22.90
C GLY A 31 25.32 -1.29 21.45
N ARG A 32 24.93 -2.35 20.74
CA ARG A 32 25.22 -2.57 19.31
C ARG A 32 23.98 -2.34 18.45
N ALA A 33 24.19 -2.11 17.15
CA ALA A 33 23.11 -2.14 16.18
C ALA A 33 22.48 -3.55 16.14
N LEU A 34 21.17 -3.63 16.37
CA LEU A 34 20.39 -4.85 16.22
C LEU A 34 20.04 -5.06 14.75
N ARG A 35 19.95 -6.32 14.33
CA ARG A 35 19.56 -6.73 12.98
C ARG A 35 18.05 -6.85 12.91
N VAL A 36 17.40 -5.92 12.22
CA VAL A 36 15.94 -5.82 12.12
C VAL A 36 15.48 -6.33 10.76
N LYS A 37 14.78 -7.47 10.73
CA LYS A 37 14.19 -8.07 9.53
C LYS A 37 12.75 -7.61 9.35
N ALA A 38 12.37 -7.31 8.11
CA ALA A 38 10.97 -7.36 7.68
C ALA A 38 10.90 -7.90 6.26
N GLY A 39 10.05 -8.91 6.05
CA GLY A 39 9.86 -9.56 4.75
C GLY A 39 8.67 -9.02 3.99
N PHE A 40 8.83 -8.84 2.68
CA PHE A 40 7.77 -8.43 1.76
C PHE A 40 7.79 -9.33 0.52
N ASP A 41 6.69 -10.07 0.30
CA ASP A 41 6.50 -10.84 -0.93
C ASP A 41 5.94 -9.91 -2.03
N PRO A 42 6.68 -9.71 -3.13
CA PRO A 42 6.33 -8.72 -4.16
C PRO A 42 5.21 -9.25 -5.09
N THR A 43 3.99 -9.35 -4.54
CA THR A 43 2.85 -9.99 -5.22
C THR A 43 2.07 -9.08 -6.17
N ALA A 44 2.27 -7.78 -6.07
CA ALA A 44 1.76 -6.76 -6.96
C ALA A 44 2.76 -5.59 -6.96
N PRO A 45 2.85 -4.76 -8.02
CA PRO A 45 3.88 -3.72 -8.14
C PRO A 45 3.70 -2.55 -7.16
N ASP A 46 2.46 -2.08 -6.92
CA ASP A 46 2.27 -0.88 -6.07
C ASP A 46 1.95 -1.22 -4.61
N LEU A 47 2.64 -0.55 -3.70
CA LEU A 47 2.32 -0.49 -2.28
C LEU A 47 1.19 0.50 -2.00
N HIS A 48 0.63 0.39 -0.80
CA HIS A 48 -0.38 1.28 -0.25
C HIS A 48 -0.08 1.55 1.21
N LEU A 49 -0.73 2.53 1.83
CA LEU A 49 -0.39 2.96 3.20
C LEU A 49 -0.45 1.83 4.25
N GLY A 50 -1.30 0.82 4.06
CA GLY A 50 -1.28 -0.39 4.91
C GLY A 50 0.08 -1.10 4.96
N HIS A 51 0.81 -1.19 3.84
CA HIS A 51 2.17 -1.75 3.82
C HIS A 51 3.18 -0.82 4.51
N THR A 52 2.96 0.50 4.41
CA THR A 52 3.87 1.49 4.97
C THR A 52 3.90 1.48 6.49
N VAL A 53 2.91 0.89 7.18
CA VAL A 53 2.91 0.74 8.64
C VAL A 53 4.18 0.02 9.12
N LEU A 54 4.51 -1.12 8.53
CA LEU A 54 5.74 -1.85 8.87
C LEU A 54 6.98 -1.06 8.46
N ILE A 55 6.96 -0.40 7.30
CA ILE A 55 8.10 0.36 6.77
C ILE A 55 8.38 1.59 7.64
N ASN A 56 7.38 2.26 8.18
CA ASN A 56 7.53 3.38 9.11
C ASN A 56 8.13 2.90 10.44
N LYS A 57 7.76 1.70 10.92
CA LYS A 57 8.41 1.11 12.10
C LYS A 57 9.88 0.77 11.82
N LEU A 58 10.21 0.26 10.64
CA LEU A 58 11.62 0.08 10.22
C LEU A 58 12.36 1.42 10.21
N ARG A 59 11.72 2.50 9.72
CA ARG A 59 12.31 3.84 9.75
C ARG A 59 12.62 4.31 11.16
N GLN A 60 11.71 4.10 12.11
CA GLN A 60 11.96 4.43 13.52
C GLN A 60 13.15 3.65 14.09
N LEU A 61 13.24 2.33 13.81
CA LEU A 61 14.38 1.52 14.23
C LEU A 61 15.70 1.92 13.54
N GLN A 62 15.62 2.41 12.30
CA GLN A 62 16.75 2.98 11.57
C GLN A 62 17.27 4.27 12.20
N GLU A 63 16.36 5.13 12.67
CA GLU A 63 16.70 6.37 13.39
C GLU A 63 17.31 6.09 14.77
N LEU A 64 16.92 4.99 15.41
CA LEU A 64 17.54 4.44 16.62
C LEU A 64 18.91 3.78 16.35
N GLY A 65 19.40 3.78 15.11
CA GLY A 65 20.74 3.30 14.75
C GLY A 65 20.85 1.78 14.53
N HIS A 66 19.72 1.07 14.38
CA HIS A 66 19.73 -0.35 14.07
C HIS A 66 19.93 -0.65 12.57
N GLU A 67 20.41 -1.85 12.26
CA GLU A 67 20.61 -2.30 10.89
C GLU A 67 19.28 -2.83 10.32
N ILE A 68 18.79 -2.20 9.26
CA ILE A 68 17.56 -2.64 8.60
C ILE A 68 17.88 -3.65 7.49
N LEU A 69 17.32 -4.86 7.63
CA LEU A 69 17.33 -5.93 6.65
C LEU A 69 15.96 -5.99 5.97
N PHE A 70 15.83 -5.28 4.86
CA PHE A 70 14.62 -5.27 4.06
C PHE A 70 14.62 -6.47 3.12
N LEU A 71 13.86 -7.51 3.48
CA LEU A 71 13.84 -8.78 2.76
C LEU A 71 12.77 -8.75 1.68
N ILE A 72 13.22 -8.95 0.44
CA ILE A 72 12.36 -9.27 -0.70
C ILE A 72 12.19 -10.79 -0.75
N GLY A 73 10.94 -11.22 -0.61
CA GLY A 73 10.56 -12.61 -0.66
C GLY A 73 10.41 -13.13 -2.09
N ASP A 74 11.52 -13.22 -2.82
CA ASP A 74 11.51 -13.62 -4.23
C ASP A 74 11.31 -15.14 -4.41
N PHE A 75 11.80 -15.95 -3.47
CA PHE A 75 11.50 -17.38 -3.42
C PHE A 75 10.13 -17.66 -2.77
N THR A 76 9.81 -16.99 -1.65
CA THR A 76 8.52 -17.14 -0.96
C THR A 76 7.34 -16.67 -1.81
N GLY A 77 7.52 -15.62 -2.60
CA GLY A 77 6.52 -15.13 -3.56
C GLY A 77 6.14 -16.15 -4.64
N MET A 78 7.02 -17.10 -4.97
CA MET A 78 6.72 -18.21 -5.89
C MET A 78 5.83 -19.29 -5.25
N ILE A 79 5.85 -19.42 -3.92
CA ILE A 79 5.01 -20.35 -3.15
C ILE A 79 3.66 -19.72 -2.85
N GLY A 80 3.69 -18.47 -2.38
CA GLY A 80 2.52 -17.68 -1.99
C GLY A 80 2.10 -17.90 -0.53
N ASP A 81 2.07 -16.81 0.24
CA ASP A 81 1.64 -16.83 1.64
C ASP A 81 0.15 -17.21 1.80
N PRO A 82 -0.18 -18.29 2.54
CA PRO A 82 -1.57 -18.65 2.85
C PRO A 82 -2.24 -17.75 3.90
N THR A 83 -1.51 -16.85 4.56
CA THR A 83 -2.01 -16.04 5.70
C THR A 83 -3.30 -15.29 5.41
N GLY A 84 -4.34 -15.66 6.16
CA GLY A 84 -5.64 -15.01 6.12
C GLY A 84 -6.37 -15.16 4.78
N LYS A 85 -6.03 -16.20 3.99
CA LYS A 85 -6.66 -16.50 2.70
C LYS A 85 -7.52 -17.75 2.78
N SER A 86 -8.65 -17.71 2.08
CA SER A 86 -9.56 -18.85 1.89
C SER A 86 -9.25 -19.67 0.63
N ALA A 87 -8.31 -19.23 -0.20
CA ALA A 87 -7.92 -19.93 -1.42
C ALA A 87 -6.41 -19.79 -1.67
N THR A 88 -5.82 -20.82 -2.29
CA THR A 88 -4.41 -20.85 -2.69
C THR A 88 -4.11 -19.71 -3.67
N ARG A 89 -3.00 -18.99 -3.45
CA ARG A 89 -2.56 -17.93 -4.37
C ARG A 89 -2.02 -18.53 -5.68
N PRO A 90 -2.25 -17.89 -6.83
CA PRO A 90 -1.56 -18.28 -8.05
C PRO A 90 -0.04 -18.03 -7.89
N PRO A 91 0.81 -18.98 -8.30
CA PRO A 91 2.26 -18.80 -8.24
C PRO A 91 2.70 -17.69 -9.23
N LEU A 92 3.72 -16.94 -8.85
CA LEU A 92 4.34 -15.91 -9.70
C LEU A 92 5.54 -16.49 -10.45
N THR A 93 5.77 -16.01 -11.68
CA THR A 93 7.01 -16.31 -12.39
C THR A 93 8.16 -15.48 -11.81
N LYS A 94 9.39 -15.95 -12.04
CA LYS A 94 10.59 -15.25 -11.57
C LYS A 94 10.68 -13.84 -12.15
N GLU A 95 10.36 -13.67 -13.42
CA GLU A 95 10.37 -12.38 -14.11
C GLU A 95 9.36 -11.40 -13.48
N GLN A 96 8.16 -11.89 -13.12
CA GLN A 96 7.15 -11.07 -12.46
C GLN A 96 7.59 -10.62 -11.07
N VAL A 97 8.23 -11.52 -10.33
CA VAL A 97 8.80 -11.24 -9.01
C VAL A 97 9.91 -10.20 -9.10
N GLU A 98 10.81 -10.30 -10.08
CA GLU A 98 11.90 -9.34 -10.31
C GLU A 98 11.37 -7.94 -10.64
N ILE A 99 10.37 -7.84 -11.53
CA ILE A 99 9.73 -6.56 -11.86
C ILE A 99 9.09 -5.93 -10.63
N ASN A 100 8.31 -6.71 -9.87
CA ASN A 100 7.63 -6.21 -8.68
C ASN A 100 8.64 -5.81 -7.59
N ALA A 101 9.73 -6.58 -7.41
CA ALA A 101 10.80 -6.27 -6.46
C ALA A 101 11.50 -4.95 -6.77
N ALA A 102 11.75 -4.65 -8.05
CA ALA A 102 12.33 -3.37 -8.47
C ALA A 102 11.43 -2.20 -8.06
N THR A 103 10.12 -2.32 -8.32
CA THR A 103 9.16 -1.28 -7.93
C THR A 103 9.08 -1.13 -6.41
N TYR A 104 9.17 -2.21 -5.64
CA TYR A 104 9.15 -2.16 -4.17
C TYR A 104 10.35 -1.39 -3.64
N LYS A 105 11.54 -1.66 -4.18
CA LYS A 105 12.77 -0.99 -3.78
C LYS A 105 12.68 0.53 -3.96
N GLU A 106 12.21 0.98 -5.12
CA GLU A 106 12.00 2.42 -5.40
C GLU A 106 11.01 3.06 -4.42
N GLN A 107 9.92 2.36 -4.13
CA GLN A 107 8.85 2.83 -3.28
C GLN A 107 9.23 2.89 -1.79
N VAL A 108 9.95 1.87 -1.31
CA VAL A 108 10.37 1.74 0.09
C VAL A 108 11.39 2.80 0.46
N PHE A 109 12.28 3.19 -0.46
CA PHE A 109 13.26 4.26 -0.22
C PHE A 109 12.68 5.67 -0.20
N LYS A 110 11.37 5.84 -0.48
CA LYS A 110 10.67 7.08 -0.11
C LYS A 110 10.45 7.21 1.41
N ILE A 111 10.64 6.12 2.16
CA ILE A 111 10.48 6.07 3.62
C ILE A 111 11.82 5.75 4.31
N LEU A 112 12.55 4.75 3.80
CA LEU A 112 13.82 4.30 4.39
C LEU A 112 15.03 5.02 3.80
N ASP A 113 16.04 5.26 4.61
CA ASP A 113 17.35 5.73 4.14
C ASP A 113 18.11 4.55 3.48
N PRO A 114 18.41 4.61 2.17
CA PRO A 114 19.10 3.53 1.47
C PRO A 114 20.51 3.26 2.01
N ASN A 115 21.18 4.22 2.64
CA ASN A 115 22.51 4.02 3.21
C ASN A 115 22.49 3.21 4.51
N LYS A 116 21.33 3.16 5.17
CA LYS A 116 21.10 2.43 6.42
C LYS A 116 20.13 1.26 6.23
N THR A 117 19.94 0.81 4.99
CA THR A 117 19.06 -0.32 4.67
C THR A 117 19.76 -1.27 3.73
N LYS A 118 19.87 -2.53 4.15
CA LYS A 118 20.32 -3.62 3.31
C LYS A 118 19.10 -4.32 2.71
N VAL A 119 18.96 -4.25 1.39
CA VAL A 119 17.98 -5.06 0.67
C VAL A 119 18.57 -6.46 0.46
N VAL A 120 17.82 -7.49 0.83
CA VAL A 120 18.24 -8.90 0.72
C VAL A 120 17.15 -9.72 0.04
N PHE A 121 17.54 -10.79 -0.65
CA PHE A 121 16.62 -11.67 -1.39
C PHE A 121 16.69 -13.07 -0.79
N ASN A 122 15.55 -13.69 -0.47
CA ASN A 122 15.59 -14.99 0.19
C ASN A 122 16.01 -16.14 -0.73
N SER A 123 15.95 -15.97 -2.05
CA SER A 123 16.60 -16.88 -3.00
C SER A 123 18.11 -17.04 -2.76
N GLU A 124 18.80 -16.06 -2.15
CA GLU A 124 20.25 -16.13 -1.89
C GLU A 124 20.66 -17.32 -1.02
N TRP A 125 19.77 -17.80 -0.14
CA TRP A 125 19.96 -19.00 0.66
C TRP A 125 18.99 -20.12 0.26
N MET A 126 17.75 -19.81 -0.07
CA MET A 126 16.75 -20.82 -0.40
C MET A 126 17.10 -21.61 -1.67
N SER A 127 17.69 -20.96 -2.68
CA SER A 127 18.10 -21.66 -3.91
C SER A 127 19.34 -22.54 -3.74
N LYS A 128 19.98 -22.52 -2.57
CA LYS A 128 21.14 -23.37 -2.25
C LYS A 128 20.77 -24.60 -1.43
N LEU A 129 19.55 -24.65 -0.87
CA LEU A 129 19.08 -25.81 -0.12
C LEU A 129 18.75 -26.94 -1.08
N ASP A 130 19.27 -28.13 -0.80
CA ASP A 130 18.91 -29.33 -1.55
C ASP A 130 17.67 -30.03 -0.97
N ALA A 131 17.29 -31.16 -1.55
CA ALA A 131 16.14 -31.93 -1.06
C ALA A 131 16.34 -32.46 0.37
N SER A 132 17.57 -32.81 0.75
CA SER A 132 17.90 -33.26 2.11
C SER A 132 17.73 -32.12 3.11
N ASP A 133 18.23 -30.92 2.78
CA ASP A 133 18.08 -29.72 3.59
C ASP A 133 16.60 -29.36 3.78
N MET A 134 15.80 -29.45 2.70
CA MET A 134 14.37 -29.20 2.76
C MET A 134 13.63 -30.23 3.63
N ILE A 135 14.04 -31.51 3.61
CA ILE A 135 13.48 -32.54 4.51
C ILE A 135 13.85 -32.25 5.96
N GLN A 136 15.09 -31.86 6.24
CA GLN A 136 15.51 -31.49 7.59
C GLN A 136 14.73 -30.26 8.10
N LEU A 137 14.53 -29.26 7.24
CA LEU A 137 13.69 -28.11 7.55
C LEU A 137 12.23 -28.52 7.78
N ALA A 138 11.65 -29.39 6.96
CA ALA A 138 10.31 -29.91 7.18
C ALA A 138 10.18 -30.69 8.51
N GLY A 139 11.23 -31.42 8.91
CA GLY A 139 11.28 -32.16 10.17
C GLY A 139 11.42 -31.29 11.43
N SER A 140 11.72 -29.99 11.27
CA SER A 140 11.93 -29.07 12.38
C SER A 140 10.64 -28.57 13.07
N TYR A 141 9.49 -28.85 12.46
CA TYR A 141 8.19 -28.39 12.96
C TYR A 141 7.11 -29.43 12.77
N ASN A 142 6.15 -29.49 13.71
CA ASN A 142 5.11 -30.51 13.72
C ASN A 142 3.87 -30.06 12.93
N VAL A 143 3.35 -30.92 12.05
CA VAL A 143 2.10 -30.69 11.30
C VAL A 143 0.92 -30.35 12.21
N ALA A 144 0.80 -30.99 13.37
CA ALA A 144 -0.27 -30.69 14.33
C ALA A 144 -0.24 -29.21 14.77
N ARG A 145 0.96 -28.63 14.95
CA ARG A 145 1.12 -27.20 15.26
C ARG A 145 0.79 -26.31 14.08
N MET A 146 1.08 -26.74 12.86
CA MET A 146 0.65 -26.01 11.66
C MET A 146 -0.88 -25.94 11.56
N LEU A 147 -1.57 -27.04 11.89
CA LEU A 147 -3.04 -27.09 11.88
C LEU A 147 -3.70 -26.31 13.03
N GLU A 148 -2.95 -25.83 14.02
CA GLU A 148 -3.46 -24.92 15.06
C GLU A 148 -3.67 -23.51 14.53
N ARG A 149 -2.98 -23.14 13.45
CA ARG A 149 -3.10 -21.86 12.75
C ARG A 149 -4.51 -21.68 12.19
N ASP A 150 -5.12 -20.51 12.40
CA ASP A 150 -6.55 -20.30 12.17
C ASP A 150 -7.03 -20.54 10.74
N ASP A 151 -6.25 -20.16 9.72
CA ASP A 151 -6.57 -20.37 8.31
C ASP A 151 -6.53 -21.86 7.92
N PHE A 152 -5.46 -22.58 8.26
CA PHE A 152 -5.38 -24.03 8.06
C PHE A 152 -6.44 -24.78 8.86
N LYS A 153 -6.68 -24.40 10.11
CA LYS A 153 -7.71 -25.00 10.95
C LYS A 153 -9.11 -24.86 10.35
N LYS A 154 -9.44 -23.67 9.82
CA LYS A 154 -10.72 -23.41 9.16
C LYS A 154 -10.85 -24.24 7.88
N ARG A 155 -9.87 -24.17 6.97
CA ARG A 155 -9.88 -24.92 5.70
C ARG A 155 -9.95 -26.43 5.90
N TYR A 156 -9.16 -26.95 6.84
CA TYR A 156 -9.16 -28.38 7.16
C TYR A 156 -10.52 -28.84 7.70
N ARG A 157 -11.16 -28.03 8.56
CA ARG A 157 -12.51 -28.32 9.10
C ARG A 157 -13.62 -28.19 8.06
N SER A 158 -13.49 -27.27 7.10
CA SER A 158 -14.48 -27.08 6.02
C SER A 158 -14.29 -28.04 4.86
N GLY A 159 -13.23 -28.87 4.87
CA GLY A 159 -12.89 -29.76 3.74
C GLY A 159 -12.34 -29.01 2.52
N GLU A 160 -11.95 -27.75 2.68
CA GLU A 160 -11.27 -27.00 1.64
C GLU A 160 -9.85 -27.55 1.46
N SER A 161 -9.42 -27.68 0.20
CA SER A 161 -8.10 -28.18 -0.14
C SER A 161 -7.01 -27.32 0.50
N ILE A 162 -5.96 -27.94 1.03
CA ILE A 162 -4.72 -27.29 1.49
C ILE A 162 -3.56 -28.02 0.81
N ALA A 163 -2.81 -27.33 -0.04
CA ALA A 163 -1.72 -27.96 -0.76
C ALA A 163 -0.47 -28.12 0.14
N ILE A 164 0.31 -29.20 -0.07
CA ILE A 164 1.49 -29.50 0.77
C ILE A 164 2.50 -28.36 0.78
N HIS A 165 2.71 -27.69 -0.36
CA HIS A 165 3.64 -26.57 -0.45
C HIS A 165 3.25 -25.38 0.44
N GLU A 166 1.96 -25.21 0.78
CA GLU A 166 1.51 -24.15 1.68
C GLU A 166 2.03 -24.36 3.11
N PHE A 167 2.26 -25.62 3.53
CA PHE A 167 2.88 -25.94 4.82
C PHE A 167 4.39 -25.65 4.86
N LEU A 168 5.03 -25.53 3.70
CA LEU A 168 6.45 -25.17 3.63
C LEU A 168 6.67 -23.67 3.82
N TYR A 169 5.69 -22.83 3.49
CA TYR A 169 5.81 -21.38 3.53
C TYR A 169 6.28 -20.85 4.92
N PRO A 170 5.65 -21.22 6.06
CA PRO A 170 6.08 -20.73 7.37
C PRO A 170 7.51 -21.15 7.73
N LEU A 171 7.94 -22.33 7.28
CA LEU A 171 9.28 -22.84 7.53
C LEU A 171 10.33 -22.04 6.76
N ILE A 172 10.03 -21.72 5.50
CA ILE A 172 10.91 -20.95 4.62
C ILE A 172 11.05 -19.52 5.14
N GLN A 173 9.93 -18.85 5.42
CA GLN A 173 9.96 -17.50 6.02
C GLN A 173 10.70 -17.50 7.36
N GLY A 174 10.51 -18.54 8.18
CA GLY A 174 11.24 -18.69 9.45
C GLY A 174 12.74 -18.94 9.25
N TYR A 175 13.12 -19.70 8.22
CA TYR A 175 14.52 -19.95 7.87
C TYR A 175 15.23 -18.67 7.42
N ASP A 176 14.53 -17.72 6.82
CA ASP A 176 15.09 -16.40 6.51
C ASP A 176 15.69 -15.73 7.76
N SER A 177 15.06 -15.90 8.93
CA SER A 177 15.59 -15.35 10.19
C SER A 177 16.80 -16.09 10.74
N VAL A 178 16.93 -17.38 10.42
CA VAL A 178 18.15 -18.16 10.69
C VAL A 178 19.28 -17.65 9.82
N ALA A 179 19.05 -17.54 8.50
CA ALA A 179 20.04 -17.09 7.53
C ALA A 179 20.53 -15.66 7.84
N LEU A 180 19.60 -14.78 8.20
CA LEU A 180 19.88 -13.38 8.54
C LEU A 180 20.33 -13.15 9.98
N LYS A 181 20.26 -14.17 10.86
CA LYS A 181 20.54 -14.02 12.30
C LYS A 181 19.83 -12.80 12.91
N SER A 182 18.55 -12.66 12.57
CA SER A 182 17.75 -11.49 12.96
C SER A 182 17.63 -11.37 14.48
N ASP A 183 17.85 -10.18 15.01
CA ASP A 183 17.62 -9.86 16.43
C ASP A 183 16.14 -9.48 16.66
N ILE A 184 15.54 -8.80 15.68
CA ILE A 184 14.14 -8.37 15.68
C ILE A 184 13.53 -8.75 14.33
N GLU A 185 12.31 -9.29 14.33
CA GLU A 185 11.50 -9.39 13.11
C GLU A 185 10.21 -8.59 13.28
N LEU A 186 9.95 -7.70 12.32
CA LEU A 186 8.69 -6.98 12.20
C LEU A 186 7.72 -7.78 11.34
N GLY A 187 6.46 -7.78 11.73
CA GLY A 187 5.37 -8.32 10.92
C GLY A 187 4.03 -7.70 11.28
N GLY A 188 3.01 -7.92 10.44
CA GLY A 188 1.63 -7.64 10.82
C GLY A 188 1.14 -8.65 11.87
N THR A 189 0.07 -8.32 12.60
CA THR A 189 -0.57 -9.25 13.55
C THR A 189 -1.08 -10.53 12.88
N ASP A 190 -1.37 -10.48 11.58
CA ASP A 190 -1.72 -11.63 10.76
C ASP A 190 -0.54 -12.60 10.57
N GLN A 191 0.70 -12.13 10.69
CA GLN A 191 1.92 -12.93 10.51
C GLN A 191 2.41 -13.63 11.78
N LYS A 192 1.71 -13.51 12.91
CA LYS A 192 2.16 -14.01 14.23
C LYS A 192 2.67 -15.45 14.19
N PHE A 193 1.96 -16.35 13.49
CA PHE A 193 2.37 -17.75 13.38
C PHE A 193 3.73 -17.90 12.67
N ASN A 194 3.91 -17.28 11.50
CA ASN A 194 5.14 -17.38 10.73
C ASN A 194 6.34 -16.80 11.51
N LEU A 195 6.12 -15.67 12.19
CA LEU A 195 7.13 -15.04 13.05
C LEU A 195 7.58 -15.93 14.21
N LEU A 196 6.64 -16.65 14.83
CA LEU A 196 6.94 -17.61 15.90
C LEU A 196 7.73 -18.82 15.38
N VAL A 197 7.42 -19.30 14.17
CA VAL A 197 8.21 -20.36 13.52
C VAL A 197 9.66 -19.92 13.36
N GLY A 198 9.92 -18.70 12.86
CA GLY A 198 11.27 -18.17 12.74
C GLY A 198 12.04 -18.14 14.07
N ARG A 199 11.36 -17.71 15.13
CA ARG A 199 11.91 -17.69 16.50
C ARG A 199 12.28 -19.09 17.00
N GLU A 200 11.43 -20.09 16.76
CA GLU A 200 11.70 -21.49 17.12
C GLU A 200 12.84 -22.08 16.29
N LEU A 201 12.90 -21.81 14.98
CA LEU A 201 13.96 -22.29 14.10
C LEU A 201 15.34 -21.74 14.44
N GLN A 202 15.41 -20.49 14.91
CA GLN A 202 16.65 -19.91 15.46
C GLN A 202 17.09 -20.65 16.72
N LYS A 203 16.16 -20.87 17.65
CA LYS A 203 16.42 -21.60 18.91
C LYS A 203 17.00 -22.99 18.66
N GLN A 204 16.37 -23.76 17.76
CA GLN A 204 16.82 -25.12 17.41
C GLN A 204 18.23 -25.15 16.80
N ARG A 205 18.69 -24.04 16.22
CA ARG A 205 20.04 -23.89 15.64
C ARG A 205 21.02 -23.16 16.56
N GLY A 206 20.68 -22.97 17.83
CA GLY A 206 21.54 -22.30 18.80
C GLY A 206 21.73 -20.81 18.55
N ILE A 207 20.88 -20.20 17.73
CA ILE A 207 20.87 -18.74 17.51
C ILE A 207 19.93 -18.13 18.54
N ARG A 208 20.33 -17.00 19.14
CA ARG A 208 19.46 -16.27 20.08
C ARG A 208 18.16 -15.90 19.36
N PRO A 209 16.98 -16.29 19.89
CA PRO A 209 15.74 -16.06 19.16
C PRO A 209 15.41 -14.58 19.00
N GLN A 210 14.84 -14.22 17.85
CA GLN A 210 14.43 -12.87 17.49
C GLN A 210 13.28 -12.38 18.37
N THR A 211 13.26 -11.08 18.67
CA THR A 211 12.12 -10.42 19.30
C THR A 211 11.10 -10.11 18.21
N LEU A 212 9.83 -10.39 18.45
CA LEU A 212 8.77 -10.07 17.50
C LEU A 212 8.18 -8.72 17.88
N VAL A 213 8.13 -7.80 16.92
CA VAL A 213 7.40 -6.54 17.07
C VAL A 213 6.30 -6.55 16.02
N MET A 214 5.08 -6.79 16.47
CA MET A 214 3.92 -6.93 15.61
C MET A 214 3.18 -5.61 15.50
N MET A 215 2.99 -5.17 14.26
CA MET A 215 2.23 -3.98 13.94
C MET A 215 0.78 -4.36 13.63
N PRO A 216 -0.19 -3.52 14.00
CA PRO A 216 -1.57 -3.75 13.66
C PRO A 216 -1.83 -3.61 12.17
N ILE A 217 -2.97 -4.12 11.76
CA ILE A 217 -3.51 -3.89 10.43
C ILE A 217 -4.13 -2.49 10.39
N LEU A 218 -3.78 -1.70 9.38
CA LEU A 218 -4.40 -0.41 9.12
C LEU A 218 -5.76 -0.59 8.43
N GLU A 219 -6.78 0.04 8.97
CA GLU A 219 -8.10 0.15 8.36
C GLU A 219 -8.03 0.97 7.05
N GLY A 220 -8.92 0.69 6.10
CA GLY A 220 -9.05 1.47 4.88
C GLY A 220 -9.85 2.76 5.10
N THR A 221 -10.13 3.46 4.00
CA THR A 221 -10.95 4.68 4.00
C THR A 221 -12.42 4.44 4.41
N ASP A 222 -12.88 3.19 4.39
CA ASP A 222 -14.19 2.76 4.91
C ASP A 222 -14.23 2.65 6.44
N GLY A 223 -13.06 2.61 7.07
CA GLY A 223 -12.84 2.64 8.50
C GLY A 223 -13.20 1.38 9.28
N ILE A 224 -13.49 0.29 8.58
CA ILE A 224 -13.88 -0.99 9.20
C ILE A 224 -12.97 -2.11 8.70
N ASN A 225 -12.86 -2.25 7.38
CA ASN A 225 -12.06 -3.32 6.80
C ASN A 225 -10.60 -2.92 6.71
N LYS A 226 -9.72 -3.93 6.70
CA LYS A 226 -8.31 -3.72 6.38
C LYS A 226 -8.15 -2.99 5.05
N MET A 227 -7.14 -2.13 4.98
CA MET A 227 -6.78 -1.45 3.74
C MET A 227 -6.44 -2.47 2.65
N SER A 228 -7.17 -2.43 1.53
CA SER A 228 -7.03 -3.41 0.46
C SER A 228 -7.43 -2.87 -0.90
N LYS A 229 -6.65 -3.21 -1.94
CA LYS A 229 -6.98 -2.91 -3.33
C LYS A 229 -8.30 -3.55 -3.77
N SER A 230 -8.58 -4.78 -3.33
CA SER A 230 -9.81 -5.50 -3.72
C SER A 230 -11.08 -4.92 -3.14
N LEU A 231 -10.99 -4.22 -2.00
CA LEU A 231 -12.12 -3.54 -1.35
C LEU A 231 -12.26 -2.08 -1.81
N ASN A 232 -11.33 -1.60 -2.65
CA ASN A 232 -11.27 -0.21 -3.12
C ASN A 232 -11.30 0.82 -1.96
N ASN A 233 -10.76 0.45 -0.80
CA ASN A 233 -10.67 1.28 0.41
C ASN A 233 -9.21 1.68 0.71
N TYR A 234 -8.32 1.61 -0.29
CA TYR A 234 -6.89 1.84 -0.12
C TYR A 234 -6.44 3.23 -0.56
N ILE A 235 -5.32 3.65 0.02
CA ILE A 235 -4.58 4.85 -0.38
C ILE A 235 -3.24 4.37 -0.93
N GLY A 236 -3.07 4.45 -2.25
CA GLY A 236 -1.85 4.04 -2.93
C GLY A 236 -0.75 5.08 -2.72
N ILE A 237 0.50 4.65 -2.59
CA ILE A 237 1.61 5.61 -2.41
C ILE A 237 1.95 6.37 -3.71
N ASN A 238 1.44 5.89 -4.84
CA ASN A 238 1.56 6.50 -6.16
C ASN A 238 0.25 7.16 -6.61
N ASP A 239 -0.77 7.25 -5.73
CA ASP A 239 -1.99 8.01 -6.01
C ASP A 239 -1.61 9.45 -6.38
N LYS A 240 -2.39 10.12 -7.24
CA LYS A 240 -2.13 11.54 -7.53
C LYS A 240 -2.22 12.36 -6.22
N PRO A 241 -1.41 13.41 -6.02
CA PRO A 241 -1.38 14.18 -4.77
C PRO A 241 -2.76 14.60 -4.25
N GLY A 242 -3.64 15.11 -5.13
CA GLY A 242 -5.00 15.50 -4.77
C GLY A 242 -5.91 14.32 -4.40
N GLU A 243 -5.72 13.16 -5.01
CA GLU A 243 -6.46 11.94 -4.67
C GLU A 243 -6.02 11.41 -3.30
N MET A 244 -4.70 11.29 -3.08
CA MET A 244 -4.12 10.89 -1.79
C MET A 244 -4.59 11.81 -0.66
N TYR A 245 -4.52 13.13 -0.87
CA TYR A 245 -5.01 14.13 0.08
C TYR A 245 -6.50 13.94 0.37
N SER A 246 -7.32 13.81 -0.67
CA SER A 246 -8.78 13.66 -0.51
C SER A 246 -9.11 12.42 0.31
N LYS A 247 -8.46 11.29 0.01
CA LYS A 247 -8.65 10.04 0.74
C LYS A 247 -8.24 10.18 2.21
N LEU A 248 -7.10 10.80 2.50
CA LEU A 248 -6.61 11.02 3.86
C LEU A 248 -7.52 11.95 4.68
N VAL A 249 -8.00 13.06 4.09
CA VAL A 249 -8.93 13.96 4.79
C VAL A 249 -10.30 13.31 4.99
N SER A 250 -10.68 12.35 4.14
CA SER A 250 -11.97 11.65 4.21
C SER A 250 -12.05 10.53 5.25
N ILE A 251 -10.94 10.13 5.87
CA ILE A 251 -10.98 9.05 6.87
C ILE A 251 -11.87 9.46 8.06
N PRO A 252 -12.56 8.50 8.71
CA PRO A 252 -13.35 8.76 9.90
C PRO A 252 -12.50 9.37 11.02
N ASP A 253 -13.06 10.34 11.75
CA ASP A 253 -12.33 11.03 12.83
C ASP A 253 -11.89 10.06 13.94
N SER A 254 -12.65 8.98 14.16
CA SER A 254 -12.30 7.91 15.10
C SER A 254 -11.01 7.17 14.74
N LEU A 255 -10.58 7.22 13.47
CA LEU A 255 -9.35 6.58 12.99
C LEU A 255 -8.20 7.56 12.80
N MET A 256 -8.43 8.86 12.97
CA MET A 256 -7.41 9.89 12.77
C MET A 256 -6.15 9.60 13.58
N TRP A 257 -6.29 9.35 14.88
CA TRP A 257 -5.15 9.07 15.76
C TRP A 257 -4.46 7.75 15.41
N ARG A 258 -5.22 6.72 15.01
CA ARG A 258 -4.66 5.46 14.51
C ARG A 258 -3.74 5.68 13.32
N TYR A 259 -4.16 6.55 12.38
CA TYR A 259 -3.34 6.91 11.24
C TYR A 259 -2.10 7.73 11.64
N PHE A 260 -2.22 8.71 12.54
CA PHE A 260 -1.05 9.45 13.05
C PHE A 260 -0.04 8.52 13.73
N GLU A 261 -0.51 7.62 14.60
CA GLU A 261 0.36 6.73 15.36
C GLU A 261 1.14 5.77 14.44
N LEU A 262 0.51 5.28 13.37
CA LEU A 262 1.08 4.28 12.46
C LEU A 262 1.79 4.86 11.23
N LEU A 263 1.44 6.07 10.81
CA LEU A 263 1.91 6.65 9.55
C LEU A 263 2.78 7.90 9.70
N SER A 264 2.54 8.73 10.72
CA SER A 264 3.22 10.02 10.87
C SER A 264 4.62 9.88 11.47
N PHE A 265 5.54 10.72 11.03
CA PHE A 265 6.88 10.87 11.62
C PHE A 265 6.93 11.86 12.79
N LYS A 266 5.82 12.54 13.10
CA LYS A 266 5.72 13.37 14.32
C LYS A 266 6.07 12.56 15.56
N SER A 267 6.76 13.17 16.50
CA SER A 267 7.08 12.58 17.79
C SER A 267 5.83 12.26 18.62
N ILE A 268 5.99 11.42 19.65
CA ILE A 268 4.90 11.13 20.61
C ILE A 268 4.39 12.44 21.23
N ALA A 269 5.30 13.35 21.61
CA ALA A 269 4.94 14.64 22.21
C ALA A 269 4.10 15.51 21.26
N GLU A 270 4.48 15.61 19.98
CA GLU A 270 3.70 16.37 18.98
C GLU A 270 2.31 15.77 18.76
N ILE A 271 2.18 14.44 18.76
CA ILE A 271 0.86 13.80 18.62
C ILE A 271 -0.03 14.06 19.85
N GLU A 272 0.54 14.00 21.06
CA GLU A 272 -0.21 14.32 22.28
C GLU A 272 -0.62 15.80 22.32
N GLU A 273 0.19 16.71 21.79
CA GLU A 273 -0.18 18.11 21.63
C GLU A 273 -1.36 18.28 20.66
N LEU A 274 -1.35 17.60 19.51
CA LEU A 274 -2.48 17.62 18.56
C LEU A 274 -3.76 17.06 19.20
N LYS A 275 -3.65 15.96 19.98
CA LYS A 275 -4.78 15.41 20.75
C LYS A 275 -5.35 16.44 21.73
N ALA A 276 -4.48 17.15 22.45
CA ALA A 276 -4.88 18.20 23.38
C ALA A 276 -5.57 19.38 22.67
N GLN A 277 -5.08 19.80 21.49
CA GLN A 277 -5.71 20.85 20.69
C GLN A 277 -7.14 20.48 20.28
N VAL A 278 -7.37 19.24 19.82
CA VAL A 278 -8.72 18.76 19.48
C VAL A 278 -9.61 18.70 20.72
N ALA A 279 -9.10 18.25 21.86
CA ALA A 279 -9.84 18.27 23.12
C ALA A 279 -10.21 19.69 23.58
N GLN A 280 -9.45 20.71 23.16
CA GLN A 280 -9.71 22.13 23.41
C GLN A 280 -10.60 22.79 22.34
N GLY A 281 -11.05 22.05 21.33
CA GLY A 281 -12.01 22.53 20.32
C GLY A 281 -11.43 22.75 18.93
N ALA A 282 -10.18 22.38 18.65
CA ALA A 282 -9.67 22.38 17.28
C ALA A 282 -10.46 21.39 16.39
N ASN A 283 -10.70 21.76 15.14
CA ASN A 283 -11.47 20.94 14.22
C ASN A 283 -10.64 19.71 13.78
N PRO A 284 -11.14 18.46 13.98
CA PRO A 284 -10.45 17.25 13.52
C PRO A 284 -10.09 17.28 12.04
N ARG A 285 -10.89 17.96 11.20
CA ARG A 285 -10.58 18.12 9.78
C ARG A 285 -9.24 18.80 9.56
N ASP A 286 -8.92 19.84 10.30
CA ASP A 286 -7.67 20.60 10.13
C ASP A 286 -6.46 19.75 10.57
N ILE A 287 -6.64 18.89 11.56
CA ILE A 287 -5.61 17.92 11.98
C ILE A 287 -5.41 16.83 10.90
N LYS A 288 -6.49 16.34 10.28
CA LYS A 288 -6.38 15.42 9.13
C LYS A 288 -5.69 16.06 7.93
N VAL A 289 -5.87 17.36 7.70
CA VAL A 289 -5.15 18.11 6.66
C VAL A 289 -3.64 18.08 6.93
N GLN A 290 -3.20 18.29 8.17
CA GLN A 290 -1.78 18.20 8.51
C GLN A 290 -1.19 16.81 8.20
N LEU A 291 -1.92 15.73 8.53
CA LEU A 291 -1.48 14.38 8.16
C LEU A 291 -1.46 14.21 6.63
N ALA A 292 -2.47 14.70 5.93
CA ALA A 292 -2.54 14.61 4.48
C ALA A 292 -1.36 15.31 3.80
N GLU A 293 -1.01 16.50 4.25
CA GLU A 293 0.15 17.26 3.76
C GLU A 293 1.46 16.52 4.05
N GLU A 294 1.65 16.00 5.25
CA GLU A 294 2.85 15.21 5.61
C GLU A 294 3.03 13.99 4.70
N ILE A 295 1.96 13.23 4.49
CA ILE A 295 2.01 12.00 3.68
C ILE A 295 2.19 12.34 2.19
N VAL A 296 1.53 13.37 1.67
CA VAL A 296 1.73 13.80 0.28
C VAL A 296 3.14 14.32 0.07
N ALA A 297 3.69 15.10 1.01
CA ALA A 297 5.05 15.62 0.93
C ALA A 297 6.06 14.48 0.86
N ARG A 298 5.86 13.43 1.67
CA ARG A 298 6.72 12.24 1.66
C ARG A 298 6.79 11.54 0.31
N PHE A 299 5.66 11.39 -0.39
CA PHE A 299 5.60 10.59 -1.61
C PHE A 299 5.71 11.40 -2.92
N HIS A 300 5.41 12.70 -2.87
CA HIS A 300 5.32 13.60 -4.03
C HIS A 300 6.07 14.92 -3.88
N GLY A 301 6.68 15.19 -2.72
CA GLY A 301 7.43 16.41 -2.44
C GLY A 301 6.59 17.56 -1.85
N GLU A 302 7.28 18.50 -1.21
CA GLU A 302 6.69 19.64 -0.49
C GLU A 302 5.80 20.53 -1.39
N GLU A 303 6.23 20.76 -2.63
CA GLU A 303 5.45 21.57 -3.57
C GLU A 303 4.10 20.91 -3.89
N ALA A 304 4.09 19.59 -4.12
CA ALA A 304 2.88 18.85 -4.38
C ALA A 304 1.94 18.86 -3.16
N ALA A 305 2.48 18.73 -1.94
CA ALA A 305 1.71 18.81 -0.70
C ALA A 305 1.03 20.17 -0.53
N SER A 306 1.77 21.26 -0.72
CA SER A 306 1.23 22.63 -0.61
C SER A 306 0.10 22.92 -1.60
N LYS A 307 0.07 22.22 -2.75
CA LYS A 307 -0.96 22.34 -3.79
C LYS A 307 -2.00 21.21 -3.74
N ALA A 308 -1.83 20.23 -2.85
CA ALA A 308 -2.65 19.02 -2.81
C ALA A 308 -4.12 19.35 -2.51
N HIS A 309 -4.39 20.29 -1.61
CA HIS A 309 -5.76 20.72 -1.31
C HIS A 309 -6.49 21.33 -2.52
N LYS A 310 -5.77 22.05 -3.40
CA LYS A 310 -6.34 22.63 -4.63
C LYS A 310 -6.70 21.54 -5.63
N SER A 311 -5.80 20.56 -5.79
CA SER A 311 -6.02 19.42 -6.68
C SER A 311 -6.97 18.35 -6.09
N ALA A 312 -7.14 18.30 -4.77
CA ALA A 312 -8.14 17.49 -4.08
C ALA A 312 -9.57 17.97 -4.35
N GLY A 313 -9.71 19.27 -4.58
CA GLY A 313 -10.91 19.92 -5.11
C GLY A 313 -11.13 19.71 -6.61
N ASN A 314 -10.17 19.17 -7.37
CA ASN A 314 -10.36 18.83 -8.80
C ASN A 314 -11.15 17.53 -9.00
N ARG A 315 -12.04 17.18 -8.06
CA ARG A 315 -13.39 16.77 -8.46
C ARG A 315 -14.15 18.06 -8.79
N LEU A 316 -13.95 18.54 -10.02
CA LEU A 316 -14.57 19.73 -10.61
C LEU A 316 -15.87 20.11 -9.90
N ALA A 317 -15.91 21.30 -9.30
CA ALA A 317 -17.17 21.93 -8.96
C ALA A 317 -18.07 21.91 -10.22
N GLU A 318 -19.38 21.83 -10.04
CA GLU A 318 -20.33 21.58 -11.12
C GLU A 318 -20.18 22.60 -12.28
N GLY A 319 -19.42 22.23 -13.32
CA GLY A 319 -19.15 23.08 -14.49
C GLY A 319 -17.73 23.59 -14.67
N GLU A 320 -16.79 23.36 -13.75
CA GLU A 320 -15.38 23.70 -13.99
C GLU A 320 -14.71 22.70 -14.95
N MET A 321 -13.72 23.17 -15.70
CA MET A 321 -13.00 22.42 -16.73
C MET A 321 -11.68 21.85 -16.15
N PRO A 322 -11.34 20.55 -16.35
CA PRO A 322 -10.06 20.02 -15.91
C PRO A 322 -8.90 20.71 -16.64
N GLU A 323 -7.77 20.93 -15.95
CA GLU A 323 -6.55 21.50 -16.56
C GLU A 323 -5.89 20.53 -17.56
N ASP A 324 -6.14 19.22 -17.45
CA ASP A 324 -5.55 18.16 -18.28
C ASP A 324 -6.66 17.35 -18.98
N ILE A 325 -7.14 17.87 -20.10
CA ILE A 325 -8.23 17.27 -20.89
C ILE A 325 -7.63 16.44 -22.05
N PRO A 326 -8.06 15.20 -22.27
CA PRO A 326 -7.64 14.41 -23.42
C PRO A 326 -7.88 15.15 -24.74
N GLU A 327 -6.83 15.30 -25.55
CA GLU A 327 -6.94 15.85 -26.90
C GLU A 327 -7.21 14.71 -27.91
N VAL A 328 -8.22 14.90 -28.77
CA VAL A 328 -8.62 13.92 -29.78
C VAL A 328 -8.66 14.60 -31.14
N ALA A 329 -7.85 14.13 -32.08
CA ALA A 329 -7.96 14.52 -33.48
C ALA A 329 -8.92 13.57 -34.20
N LEU A 330 -9.97 14.11 -34.82
CA LEU A 330 -11.00 13.33 -35.50
C LEU A 330 -11.09 13.76 -36.96
N SER A 331 -10.80 12.81 -37.86
CA SER A 331 -10.85 13.00 -39.31
C SER A 331 -12.28 12.87 -39.81
N ILE A 332 -12.77 13.90 -40.51
CA ILE A 332 -14.12 13.90 -41.13
C ILE A 332 -14.06 13.88 -42.67
N GLY A 333 -12.89 13.64 -43.27
CA GLY A 333 -12.71 13.58 -44.71
C GLY A 333 -13.00 14.92 -45.39
N GLU A 334 -13.70 14.86 -46.53
CA GLU A 334 -14.10 16.05 -47.30
C GLU A 334 -15.34 16.78 -46.72
N GLN A 335 -15.92 16.29 -45.62
CA GLN A 335 -17.10 16.92 -45.03
C GLN A 335 -16.76 18.29 -44.43
N ALA A 336 -17.63 19.28 -44.65
CA ALA A 336 -17.47 20.61 -44.09
C ALA A 336 -17.79 20.66 -42.58
N ASP A 337 -18.68 19.78 -42.10
CA ASP A 337 -19.11 19.68 -40.72
C ASP A 337 -19.65 18.27 -40.39
N ILE A 338 -19.79 17.95 -39.10
CA ILE A 338 -20.33 16.66 -38.63
C ILE A 338 -21.29 16.88 -37.44
N PRO A 339 -22.37 16.09 -37.28
CA PRO A 339 -23.25 16.18 -36.11
C PRO A 339 -22.52 15.93 -34.79
N VAL A 340 -22.83 16.71 -33.75
CA VAL A 340 -22.25 16.57 -32.40
C VAL A 340 -22.42 15.14 -31.83
N GLY A 341 -23.53 14.47 -32.13
CA GLY A 341 -23.75 13.08 -31.72
C GLY A 341 -22.75 12.07 -32.31
N ALA A 342 -22.32 12.29 -33.56
CA ALA A 342 -21.30 11.46 -34.18
C ALA A 342 -19.91 11.74 -33.59
N VAL A 343 -19.61 13.01 -33.29
CA VAL A 343 -18.39 13.41 -32.59
C VAL A 343 -18.31 12.74 -31.21
N LEU A 344 -19.38 12.73 -30.42
CA LEU A 344 -19.42 12.07 -29.12
C LEU A 344 -19.08 10.58 -29.21
N ASN A 345 -19.60 9.89 -30.22
CA ASN A 345 -19.37 8.47 -30.42
C ASN A 345 -17.92 8.19 -30.86
N GLN A 346 -17.44 8.92 -31.87
CA GLN A 346 -16.13 8.71 -32.47
C GLN A 346 -14.97 9.20 -31.58
N SER A 347 -15.22 10.12 -30.64
CA SER A 347 -14.27 10.56 -29.61
C SER A 347 -14.34 9.73 -28.32
N ASN A 348 -15.11 8.64 -28.30
CA ASN A 348 -15.31 7.76 -27.13
C ASN A 348 -15.93 8.46 -25.89
N LEU A 349 -16.55 9.62 -26.10
CA LEU A 349 -17.32 10.33 -25.07
C LEU A 349 -18.66 9.64 -24.80
N ALA A 350 -19.26 8.96 -25.79
CA ALA A 350 -20.43 8.10 -25.65
C ALA A 350 -20.09 6.64 -25.94
N GLN A 351 -20.77 5.69 -25.29
CA GLN A 351 -20.54 4.25 -25.50
C GLN A 351 -20.98 3.77 -26.89
N ASN A 352 -21.99 4.42 -27.46
CA ASN A 352 -22.52 4.15 -28.79
C ASN A 352 -23.40 5.34 -29.24
N GLY A 353 -23.88 5.32 -30.49
CA GLY A 353 -24.72 6.39 -31.04
C GLY A 353 -26.07 6.58 -30.34
N SER A 354 -26.65 5.52 -29.75
CA SER A 354 -27.90 5.62 -28.98
C SER A 354 -27.68 6.37 -27.67
N ALA A 355 -26.60 6.05 -26.95
CA ALA A 355 -26.17 6.75 -25.75
C ALA A 355 -25.84 8.22 -26.03
N ALA A 356 -25.19 8.53 -27.16
CA ALA A 356 -24.93 9.92 -27.55
C ALA A 356 -26.23 10.71 -27.74
N LYS A 357 -27.24 10.11 -28.38
CA LYS A 357 -28.55 10.72 -28.60
C LYS A 357 -29.29 10.98 -27.28
N ASP A 358 -29.28 10.01 -26.36
CA ASP A 358 -29.89 10.14 -25.02
C ASP A 358 -29.21 11.24 -24.19
N MET A 359 -27.88 11.31 -24.22
CA MET A 359 -27.14 12.37 -23.52
C MET A 359 -27.46 13.77 -24.05
N LEU A 360 -27.64 13.91 -25.36
CA LEU A 360 -28.04 15.17 -26.00
C LEU A 360 -29.50 15.54 -25.68
N SER A 361 -30.44 14.59 -25.71
CA SER A 361 -31.85 14.87 -25.41
C SER A 361 -32.08 15.24 -23.95
N ASN A 362 -31.24 14.74 -23.04
CA ASN A 362 -31.32 15.02 -21.61
C ASN A 362 -30.48 16.24 -21.18
N GLY A 363 -29.96 17.04 -22.14
CA GLY A 363 -29.18 18.26 -21.84
C GLY A 363 -27.85 18.00 -21.13
N ARG A 364 -27.28 16.80 -21.26
CA ARG A 364 -26.08 16.35 -20.54
C ARG A 364 -24.78 16.59 -21.31
N VAL A 365 -24.85 17.28 -22.46
CA VAL A 365 -23.69 17.55 -23.31
C VAL A 365 -23.49 19.05 -23.39
N LYS A 366 -22.25 19.48 -23.14
CA LYS A 366 -21.82 20.87 -23.35
C LYS A 366 -20.70 20.94 -24.37
N VAL A 367 -20.70 22.00 -25.19
CA VAL A 367 -19.61 22.33 -26.11
C VAL A 367 -19.16 23.74 -25.77
N ASP A 368 -17.87 23.91 -25.49
CA ASP A 368 -17.24 25.17 -25.08
C ASP A 368 -17.94 25.86 -23.89
N GLY A 369 -18.56 25.06 -23.02
CA GLY A 369 -19.23 25.51 -21.80
C GLY A 369 -20.76 25.59 -21.89
N ASP A 370 -21.32 25.61 -23.09
CA ASP A 370 -22.76 25.77 -23.31
C ASP A 370 -23.48 24.44 -23.55
N VAL A 371 -24.68 24.26 -22.98
CA VAL A 371 -25.52 23.08 -23.26
C VAL A 371 -26.02 23.14 -24.70
N VAL A 372 -25.82 22.07 -25.45
CA VAL A 372 -26.11 22.04 -26.89
C VAL A 372 -27.27 21.13 -27.25
N GLU A 373 -27.97 21.49 -28.33
CA GLU A 373 -29.03 20.68 -28.89
C GLU A 373 -28.51 19.52 -29.75
N SER A 374 -29.30 18.44 -29.82
CA SER A 374 -28.98 17.24 -30.62
C SER A 374 -28.70 17.48 -32.11
N LYS A 375 -29.18 18.60 -32.67
CA LYS A 375 -29.02 18.96 -34.09
C LYS A 375 -27.75 19.76 -34.39
N LEU A 376 -26.98 20.16 -33.37
CA LEU A 376 -25.77 20.94 -33.56
C LEU A 376 -24.77 20.21 -34.46
N ARG A 377 -24.16 20.94 -35.38
CA ARG A 377 -23.08 20.48 -36.26
C ARG A 377 -21.80 21.24 -35.95
N LEU A 378 -20.67 20.54 -35.91
CA LEU A 378 -19.36 21.08 -35.59
C LEU A 378 -18.53 21.17 -36.87
N ALA A 379 -17.99 22.36 -37.15
CA ALA A 379 -17.27 22.68 -38.38
C ALA A 379 -15.82 22.17 -38.38
N LYS A 380 -15.36 21.75 -39.56
CA LYS A 380 -13.97 21.35 -39.85
C LYS A 380 -12.97 22.45 -39.49
N GLY A 381 -11.76 22.07 -39.06
CA GLY A 381 -10.64 22.99 -38.79
C GLY A 381 -10.73 23.74 -37.46
N LYS A 382 -11.70 23.37 -36.61
CA LYS A 382 -11.87 23.95 -35.27
C LYS A 382 -11.65 22.89 -34.19
N SER A 383 -11.24 23.35 -33.02
CA SER A 383 -11.16 22.57 -31.79
C SER A 383 -12.29 22.96 -30.86
N TYR A 384 -12.90 21.97 -30.23
CA TYR A 384 -14.03 22.14 -29.32
C TYR A 384 -13.76 21.42 -28.01
N VAL A 385 -14.06 22.05 -26.89
CA VAL A 385 -14.05 21.39 -25.57
C VAL A 385 -15.43 20.78 -25.35
N ILE A 386 -15.51 19.45 -25.36
CA ILE A 386 -16.77 18.73 -25.24
C ILE A 386 -16.83 18.03 -23.89
N GLN A 387 -17.89 18.35 -23.13
CA GLN A 387 -18.25 17.68 -21.88
C GLN A 387 -19.45 16.76 -22.11
N ALA A 388 -19.30 15.48 -21.80
CA ALA A 388 -20.36 14.48 -21.86
C ALA A 388 -20.68 13.96 -20.45
N GLY A 389 -21.75 14.48 -19.84
CA GLY A 389 -22.12 14.21 -18.46
C GLY A 389 -21.12 14.78 -17.46
N LYS A 390 -20.99 14.15 -16.28
CA LYS A 390 -20.22 14.71 -15.16
C LYS A 390 -18.70 14.47 -15.22
N LYS A 391 -18.26 13.43 -15.93
CA LYS A 391 -16.87 12.92 -15.80
C LYS A 391 -16.10 12.82 -17.11
N LYS A 392 -16.75 12.93 -18.27
CA LYS A 392 -16.10 12.74 -19.56
C LYS A 392 -15.89 14.08 -20.24
N TRP A 393 -14.64 14.39 -20.53
CA TRP A 393 -14.20 15.60 -21.20
C TRP A 393 -13.21 15.23 -22.31
N ALA A 394 -13.27 15.90 -23.45
CA ALA A 394 -12.23 15.85 -24.47
C ALA A 394 -12.15 17.19 -25.21
N LYS A 395 -10.95 17.58 -25.61
CA LYS A 395 -10.74 18.64 -26.59
C LYS A 395 -10.63 18.00 -27.97
N VAL A 396 -11.67 18.13 -28.77
CA VAL A 396 -11.78 17.46 -30.07
C VAL A 396 -11.46 18.43 -31.19
N THR A 397 -10.43 18.12 -31.98
CA THR A 397 -10.03 18.87 -33.17
C THR A 397 -10.51 18.14 -34.42
N LEU A 398 -11.33 18.81 -35.23
CA LEU A 398 -11.86 18.24 -36.47
C LEU A 398 -10.87 18.47 -37.61
N VAL A 399 -10.20 17.41 -38.05
CA VAL A 399 -9.17 17.43 -39.09
C VAL A 399 -9.67 16.79 -40.39
N GLN A 400 -8.87 16.93 -41.45
CA GLN A 400 -9.15 16.32 -42.75
C GLN A 400 -9.15 14.80 -42.70
#